data_AF-A0A924TTT6-F1
#
_entry.id   AF-A0A924TTT6-F1
#
_cell.length_a   1.000
_cell.length_b   1.000
_cell.length_c   1.000
_cell.angle_alpha   90.00
_cell.angle_beta   90.00
_cell.angle_gamma   90.00
#
_symmetry.space_group_name_H-M   'P 1'
#
loop_
_entity.id
_entity.type
_entity.pdbx_description
1 polymer ?
#
loop_
_entity_poly.entity_id
_entity_poly.type
_entity_poly.pdbx_seq_one_letter_code
_entity_poly.pdbx_strand_id
1 'polypeptide(L)'
;MAADNPPLSWQAGGTARGLDVRIATALAQAVGRELVVLPFDTSYEKESALTNEVNALLSAGLCDVASGFPLLASDLGPAARAASRTPDYPGARRKRERPFVPLGTLVASRAYLAVSLGAVQRPDAPPLAQLADLGERRLGAVSGTLASAVALGWRQGALRPKVVSLTQREDVLAEL
;
A
#
# COMPACT_ATOMS: atom_id res chain seq x y z
N MET A 1 -2.87 6.81 8.26
CA MET A 1 -3.33 6.51 6.88
C MET A 1 -2.29 6.99 5.88
N ALA A 2 -2.22 6.42 4.68
CA ALA A 2 -1.36 6.94 3.62
C ALA A 2 -1.82 8.34 3.19
N ALA A 3 -0.91 9.30 3.06
CA ALA A 3 -1.25 10.69 2.79
C ALA A 3 -1.71 10.97 1.35
N ASP A 4 -1.36 10.10 0.39
CA ASP A 4 -1.62 10.28 -1.05
C ASP A 4 -2.00 8.96 -1.73
N ASN A 5 -3.23 8.50 -1.52
CA ASN A 5 -3.78 7.28 -2.10
C ASN A 5 -5.29 7.42 -2.43
N PRO A 6 -5.68 8.38 -3.28
CA PRO A 6 -7.08 8.53 -3.68
C PRO A 6 -7.59 7.32 -4.47
N PRO A 7 -8.87 6.93 -4.34
CA PRO A 7 -9.93 7.55 -3.52
C PRO A 7 -9.99 7.00 -2.07
N LEU A 8 -8.99 6.24 -1.63
CA LEU A 8 -9.01 5.57 -0.32
C LEU A 8 -8.66 6.55 0.80
N SER A 9 -7.53 7.25 0.70
CA SER A 9 -7.11 8.27 1.65
C SER A 9 -6.23 9.32 0.97
N TRP A 10 -6.54 10.60 1.16
CA TRP A 10 -5.67 11.68 0.69
C TRP A 10 -5.83 12.93 1.56
N GLN A 11 -4.88 13.86 1.47
CA GLN A 11 -4.99 15.18 2.08
C GLN A 11 -5.45 16.24 1.07
N ALA A 12 -6.44 17.05 1.44
CA ALA A 12 -6.87 18.21 0.66
C ALA A 12 -7.07 19.42 1.58
N GLY A 13 -6.27 20.47 1.39
CA GLY A 13 -6.32 21.68 2.24
C GLY A 13 -6.06 21.38 3.72
N GLY A 14 -5.11 20.49 4.03
CA GLY A 14 -4.80 20.04 5.39
C GLY A 14 -5.86 19.13 6.03
N THR A 15 -6.92 18.78 5.30
CA THR A 15 -7.98 17.89 5.78
C THR A 15 -7.85 16.51 5.15
N ALA A 16 -7.86 15.47 5.99
CA ALA A 16 -7.92 14.08 5.58
C ALA A 16 -9.27 13.76 4.91
N ARG A 17 -9.25 13.10 3.75
CA ARG A 17 -10.45 12.69 3.00
C ARG A 17 -10.31 11.28 2.46
N GLY A 18 -11.44 10.66 2.10
CA GLY A 18 -11.50 9.37 1.42
C GLY A 18 -12.27 8.29 2.17
N LEU A 19 -12.38 7.12 1.55
CA LEU A 19 -13.10 5.97 2.09
C LEU A 19 -12.57 5.56 3.47
N ASP A 20 -11.25 5.47 3.61
CA ASP A 20 -10.58 5.07 4.86
C ASP A 20 -10.89 6.02 6.01
N VAL A 21 -10.89 7.33 5.74
CA VAL A 21 -11.21 8.36 6.74
C VAL A 21 -12.66 8.25 7.19
N ARG A 22 -13.58 7.98 6.27
CA ARG A 22 -15.01 7.78 6.59
C ARG A 22 -15.21 6.54 7.45
N ILE A 23 -14.51 5.46 7.15
CA ILE A 23 -14.57 4.21 7.94
C ILE A 23 -13.98 4.44 9.33
N ALA A 24 -12.81 5.08 9.43
CA ALA A 24 -12.21 5.42 10.71
C ALA A 24 -13.10 6.34 11.56
N THR A 25 -13.79 7.29 10.92
CA THR A 25 -14.75 8.19 11.58
C THR A 25 -15.93 7.40 12.14
N ALA A 26 -16.52 6.52 11.34
CA ALA A 26 -17.62 5.67 11.78
C ALA A 26 -17.20 4.73 12.92
N LEU A 27 -15.99 4.17 12.85
CA LEU A 27 -15.43 3.34 13.92
C LEU A 27 -15.26 4.12 15.21
N ALA A 28 -14.63 5.30 15.14
CA ALA A 28 -14.41 6.17 16.30
C ALA A 28 -15.73 6.56 16.99
N GLN A 29 -16.74 6.91 16.20
CA GLN A 29 -18.10 7.17 16.68
C GLN A 29 -18.71 5.93 17.35
N ALA A 30 -18.59 4.75 16.73
CA ALA A 30 -19.15 3.52 17.26
C ALA A 30 -18.51 3.09 18.60
N VAL A 31 -17.24 3.43 18.83
CA VAL A 31 -16.52 3.13 20.08
C VAL A 31 -16.49 4.31 21.06
N GLY A 32 -17.15 5.42 20.74
CA GLY A 32 -17.21 6.61 21.60
C GLY A 32 -15.85 7.28 21.84
N ARG A 33 -14.94 7.24 20.85
CA ARG A 33 -13.62 7.88 20.92
C ARG A 33 -13.49 8.99 19.88
N GLU A 34 -12.65 9.98 20.18
CA GLU A 34 -12.25 10.99 19.19
C GLU A 34 -11.35 10.35 18.12
N LEU A 35 -11.57 10.71 16.86
CA LEU A 35 -10.70 10.31 15.77
C LEU A 35 -9.57 11.35 15.61
N VAL A 36 -8.33 10.90 15.80
CA VAL A 36 -7.14 11.64 15.38
C VAL A 36 -6.52 10.95 14.18
N VAL A 37 -6.40 11.67 13.08
CA VAL A 37 -5.82 11.13 11.84
C VAL A 37 -4.34 11.49 11.76
N LEU A 38 -3.49 10.47 11.77
CA LEU A 38 -2.06 10.61 11.49
C LEU A 38 -1.80 10.26 10.01
N PRO A 39 -1.52 11.24 9.14
CA PRO A 39 -1.02 10.96 7.80
C PRO A 39 0.44 10.53 7.89
N PHE A 40 0.83 9.58 7.05
CA PHE A 40 2.23 9.19 6.89
C PHE A 40 2.59 9.06 5.41
N ASP A 41 3.89 9.23 5.14
CA ASP A 41 4.51 9.06 3.83
C ASP A 41 5.68 8.09 3.92
N THR A 42 5.67 7.06 3.08
CA THR A 42 6.76 6.09 3.02
C THR A 42 7.80 6.52 2.01
N SER A 43 9.07 6.54 2.42
CA SER A 43 10.18 6.76 1.48
C SER A 43 10.38 5.52 0.61
N TYR A 44 10.35 5.66 -0.72
CA TYR A 44 10.55 4.57 -1.68
C TYR A 44 12.03 4.14 -1.82
N GLU A 45 12.72 4.00 -0.70
CA GLU A 45 14.09 3.47 -0.68
C GLU A 45 14.06 1.94 -0.77
N LYS A 46 15.13 1.36 -1.34
CA LYS A 46 15.28 -0.08 -1.63
C LYS A 46 15.12 -0.99 -0.39
N GLU A 47 15.23 -0.43 0.81
CA GLU A 47 15.10 -1.13 2.09
C GLU A 47 13.79 -0.83 2.84
N SER A 48 12.97 0.10 2.34
CA SER A 48 11.67 0.41 2.92
C SER A 48 10.68 -0.70 2.60
N ALA A 49 10.11 -1.26 3.65
CA ALA A 49 8.96 -2.14 3.54
C ALA A 49 7.81 -1.46 4.27
N LEU A 50 6.78 -1.09 3.51
CA LEU A 50 5.57 -0.42 4.00
C LEU A 50 5.02 -1.10 5.27
N THR A 51 4.95 -2.43 5.28
CA THR A 51 4.51 -3.23 6.43
C THR A 51 5.33 -2.96 7.68
N ASN A 52 6.66 -2.86 7.58
CA ASN A 52 7.54 -2.63 8.72
C ASN A 52 7.43 -1.19 9.25
N GLU A 53 7.30 -0.21 8.35
CA GLU A 53 7.12 1.20 8.71
C GLU A 53 5.79 1.42 9.43
N VAL A 54 4.72 0.78 8.96
CA VAL A 54 3.39 0.85 9.56
C VAL A 54 3.35 0.10 10.89
N ASN A 55 3.98 -1.06 10.97
CA ASN A 55 4.15 -1.77 12.24
C ASN A 55 4.94 -0.91 13.24
N ALA A 56 5.95 -0.15 12.80
CA ALA A 56 6.66 0.77 13.67
C ALA A 56 5.77 1.92 14.17
N LEU A 57 4.83 2.44 13.37
CA LEU A 57 3.86 3.45 13.85
C LEU A 57 2.96 2.89 14.95
N LEU A 58 2.42 1.69 14.73
CA LEU A 58 1.56 0.99 15.69
C LEU A 58 2.33 0.64 16.97
N SER A 59 3.52 0.05 16.83
CA SER A 59 4.37 -0.39 17.94
C SER A 59 4.95 0.78 18.75
N ALA A 60 5.12 1.95 18.13
CA ALA A 60 5.53 3.18 18.82
C ALA A 60 4.36 3.87 19.55
N GLY A 61 3.13 3.37 19.43
CA GLY A 61 1.94 3.98 20.01
C GLY A 61 1.54 5.30 19.33
N LEU A 62 1.99 5.54 18.09
CA LEU A 62 1.63 6.75 17.34
C LEU A 62 0.22 6.66 16.74
N CYS A 63 -0.29 5.44 16.56
CA CYS A 63 -1.67 5.19 16.17
C CYS A 63 -2.16 3.85 16.72
N ASP A 64 -3.47 3.74 16.95
CA ASP A 64 -4.11 2.50 17.44
C ASP A 64 -4.45 1.54 16.28
N VAL A 65 -4.70 2.08 15.08
CA VAL A 65 -5.11 1.34 13.89
C VAL A 65 -4.53 1.98 12.63
N ALA A 66 -4.32 1.16 11.60
CA ALA A 66 -3.84 1.61 10.29
C ALA A 66 -4.80 1.13 9.19
N SER A 67 -5.10 2.00 8.22
CA SER A 67 -6.05 1.75 7.11
C SER A 67 -5.35 1.78 5.76
N GLY A 68 -5.99 1.19 4.75
CA GLY A 68 -5.55 1.31 3.36
C GLY A 68 -4.48 0.31 2.94
N PHE A 69 -4.38 -0.83 3.63
CA PHE A 69 -3.39 -1.86 3.35
C PHE A 69 -4.03 -3.11 2.74
N PRO A 70 -3.42 -3.69 1.69
CA PRO A 70 -3.81 -5.01 1.23
C PRO A 70 -3.53 -6.04 2.33
N LEU A 71 -4.46 -6.97 2.55
CA LEU A 71 -4.29 -8.05 3.50
C LEU A 71 -3.47 -9.17 2.86
N LEU A 72 -2.14 -9.09 2.95
CA LEU A 72 -1.25 -10.16 2.51
C LEU A 72 -0.91 -11.06 3.70
N ALA A 73 -0.96 -12.37 3.49
CA ALA A 73 -0.64 -13.33 4.55
C ALA A 73 0.78 -13.14 5.11
N SER A 74 1.72 -12.70 4.27
CA SER A 74 3.11 -12.41 4.66
C SER A 74 3.27 -11.16 5.54
N ASP A 75 2.27 -10.28 5.55
CA ASP A 75 2.31 -9.02 6.31
C ASP A 75 1.71 -9.16 7.71
N LEU A 76 1.03 -10.27 8.00
CA LEU A 76 0.34 -10.52 9.27
C LEU A 76 1.09 -11.51 10.13
N GLY A 77 0.84 -11.45 11.44
CA GLY A 77 1.51 -12.26 12.44
C GLY A 77 2.80 -11.63 12.96
N PRO A 78 3.72 -12.44 13.52
CA PRO A 78 4.98 -11.95 14.05
C PRO A 78 5.82 -11.23 12.99
N ALA A 79 6.45 -10.13 13.38
CA ALA A 79 7.27 -9.35 12.46
C ALA A 79 8.48 -10.17 11.94
N ALA A 80 8.69 -10.15 10.63
CA ALA A 80 9.86 -10.78 10.00
C ALA A 80 11.19 -10.08 10.35
N ARG A 81 11.13 -8.81 10.76
CA ARG A 81 12.26 -8.04 11.29
C ARG A 81 11.99 -7.66 12.73
N ALA A 82 13.04 -7.67 13.56
CA ALA A 82 12.92 -7.34 14.98
C ALA A 82 12.56 -5.87 15.24
N ALA A 83 13.04 -4.95 14.39
CA ALA A 83 12.81 -3.51 14.55
C ALA A 83 12.79 -2.76 13.21
N SER A 84 12.11 -1.62 13.17
CA SER A 84 12.12 -0.69 12.04
C SER A 84 12.01 0.77 12.51
N ARG A 85 12.41 1.70 11.66
CA ARG A 85 12.11 3.12 11.86
C ARG A 85 10.70 3.43 11.35
N THR A 86 10.10 4.46 11.94
CA THR A 86 8.82 5.00 11.47
C THR A 86 8.97 5.75 10.14
N PRO A 87 7.93 5.76 9.30
CA PRO A 87 7.86 6.56 8.09
C PRO A 87 7.84 8.05 8.42
N ASP A 88 7.79 8.90 7.41
CA ASP A 88 7.56 10.33 7.64
C ASP A 88 6.12 10.54 8.10
N TYR A 89 5.92 11.44 9.06
CA TYR A 89 4.62 11.87 9.57
C TYR A 89 4.77 13.28 10.18
N PRO A 90 3.68 14.04 10.37
CA PRO A 90 3.75 15.36 10.99
C PRO A 90 4.46 15.35 12.35
N GLY A 91 5.56 16.09 12.46
CA GLY A 91 6.39 16.14 13.67
C GLY A 91 7.50 15.08 13.76
N ALA A 92 7.65 14.21 12.75
CA ALA A 92 8.74 13.24 12.72
C ALA A 92 10.11 13.92 12.64
N ARG A 93 11.08 13.41 13.40
CA ARG A 93 12.51 13.78 13.26
C ARG A 93 13.04 13.36 11.89
N ARG A 94 14.24 13.82 11.50
CA ARG A 94 14.90 13.31 10.28
C ARG A 94 15.09 11.80 10.39
N LYS A 95 14.92 11.05 9.30
CA LYS A 95 14.97 9.56 9.29
C LYS A 95 16.19 8.98 10.04
N ARG A 96 17.37 9.57 9.84
CA ARG A 96 18.62 9.16 10.52
C ARG A 96 18.60 9.32 12.05
N GLU A 97 17.80 10.24 12.56
CA GLU A 97 17.64 10.57 13.99
C GLU A 97 16.46 9.81 14.62
N ARG A 98 15.68 9.05 13.83
CA ARG A 98 14.57 8.24 14.35
C ARG A 98 15.11 6.97 15.02
N PRO A 99 14.58 6.60 16.19
CA PRO A 99 14.92 5.35 16.83
C PRO A 99 14.40 4.17 16.02
N PHE A 100 15.06 3.02 16.17
CA PHE A 100 14.49 1.75 15.76
C PHE A 100 13.45 1.32 16.80
N VAL A 101 12.23 1.08 16.35
CA VAL A 101 11.11 0.64 17.16
C VAL A 101 11.02 -0.88 17.07
N PRO A 102 11.05 -1.62 18.19
CA PRO A 102 10.76 -3.05 18.19
C PRO A 102 9.38 -3.32 17.58
N LEU A 103 9.32 -4.26 16.64
CA LEU A 103 8.08 -4.53 15.91
C LEU A 103 7.23 -5.58 16.63
N GLY A 104 5.94 -5.30 16.74
CA GLY A 104 4.94 -6.19 17.30
C GLY A 104 4.39 -7.20 16.30
N THR A 105 3.45 -8.02 16.78
CA THR A 105 2.64 -8.91 15.95
C THR A 105 1.51 -8.11 15.31
N LEU A 106 1.43 -8.12 13.98
CA LEU A 106 0.33 -7.49 13.27
C LEU A 106 -0.88 -8.41 13.21
N VAL A 107 -2.05 -7.86 13.51
CA VAL A 107 -3.34 -8.54 13.36
C VAL A 107 -4.23 -7.73 12.45
N ALA A 108 -4.95 -8.40 11.57
CA ALA A 108 -5.92 -7.74 10.71
C ALA A 108 -7.26 -7.58 11.42
N SER A 109 -7.94 -6.47 11.15
CA SER A 109 -9.37 -6.35 11.39
C SER A 109 -10.16 -7.13 10.33
N ARG A 110 -11.49 -7.11 10.42
CA ARG A 110 -12.34 -7.59 9.33
C ARG A 110 -12.15 -6.67 8.11
N ALA A 111 -11.89 -7.28 6.95
CA ALA A 111 -11.79 -6.56 5.69
C ALA A 111 -13.06 -5.74 5.42
N TYR A 112 -12.88 -4.47 5.06
CA TYR A 112 -13.97 -3.55 4.72
C TYR A 112 -14.03 -3.21 3.22
N LEU A 113 -13.03 -3.62 2.45
CA LEU A 113 -12.93 -3.41 1.01
C LEU A 113 -12.37 -4.67 0.36
N ALA A 114 -12.99 -5.10 -0.73
CA ALA A 114 -12.47 -6.13 -1.61
C ALA A 114 -12.21 -5.50 -2.99
N VAL A 115 -11.00 -5.68 -3.51
CA VAL A 115 -10.57 -5.17 -4.82
C VAL A 115 -10.00 -6.30 -5.65
N SER A 116 -10.23 -6.24 -6.96
CA SER A 116 -9.63 -7.16 -7.93
C SER A 116 -8.56 -6.45 -8.72
N LEU A 117 -7.42 -7.12 -8.93
CA LEU A 117 -6.41 -6.67 -9.87
C LEU A 117 -6.87 -7.03 -11.28
N GLY A 118 -6.91 -6.03 -12.17
CA GLY A 118 -7.24 -6.20 -13.58
C GLY A 118 -6.13 -5.65 -14.47
N ALA A 119 -6.03 -6.17 -15.68
CA ALA A 119 -5.23 -5.58 -16.74
C ALA A 119 -6.07 -4.55 -17.50
N VAL A 120 -5.51 -3.37 -17.73
CA VAL A 120 -6.10 -2.35 -18.59
C VAL A 120 -5.38 -2.39 -19.94
N GLN A 121 -6.12 -2.28 -21.03
CA GLN A 121 -5.59 -2.28 -22.38
C GLN A 121 -6.33 -1.25 -23.23
N ARG A 122 -5.72 -0.85 -24.36
CA ARG A 122 -6.38 0.02 -25.34
C ARG A 122 -7.67 -0.63 -25.87
N PRO A 123 -8.69 0.16 -26.25
CA PRO A 123 -9.96 -0.36 -26.75
C PRO A 123 -9.85 -1.25 -28.01
N ASP A 124 -8.82 -1.02 -28.84
CA ASP A 124 -8.56 -1.75 -30.09
C ASP A 124 -7.75 -3.04 -29.88
N ALA A 125 -7.25 -3.29 -28.67
CA ALA A 125 -6.46 -4.47 -28.38
C ALA A 125 -7.34 -5.74 -28.35
N PRO A 126 -6.82 -6.91 -28.81
CA PRO A 126 -7.54 -8.17 -28.69
C PRO A 126 -7.97 -8.45 -27.24
N PRO A 127 -9.13 -9.10 -27.02
CA PRO A 127 -9.60 -9.44 -25.68
C PRO A 127 -8.53 -10.16 -24.84
N LEU A 128 -8.49 -9.84 -23.56
CA LEU A 128 -7.58 -10.44 -22.60
C LEU A 128 -8.42 -10.98 -21.43
N ALA A 129 -8.80 -12.26 -21.49
CA ALA A 129 -9.62 -12.89 -20.44
C ALA A 129 -8.75 -13.32 -19.25
N GLN A 130 -7.51 -13.71 -19.52
CA GLN A 130 -6.52 -14.11 -18.52
C GLN A 130 -5.12 -13.66 -18.95
N LEU A 131 -4.20 -13.58 -17.99
CA LEU A 131 -2.80 -13.22 -18.26
C LEU A 131 -2.09 -14.21 -19.21
N ALA A 132 -2.60 -15.42 -19.38
CA ALA A 132 -2.06 -16.37 -20.36
C ALA A 132 -2.31 -15.94 -21.82
N ASP A 133 -3.34 -15.12 -22.08
CA ASP A 133 -3.69 -14.66 -23.43
C ASP A 133 -2.88 -13.42 -23.86
N LEU A 134 -1.83 -13.06 -23.10
CA LEU A 134 -0.99 -11.90 -23.37
C LEU A 134 -0.38 -11.99 -24.80
N GLY A 135 -0.09 -13.20 -25.29
CA GLY A 135 0.57 -13.40 -26.57
C GLY A 135 1.91 -12.67 -26.60
N GLU A 136 2.21 -11.95 -27.68
CA GLU A 136 3.44 -11.16 -27.81
C GLU A 136 3.41 -9.79 -27.10
N ARG A 137 2.27 -9.44 -26.46
CA ARG A 137 2.14 -8.18 -25.72
C ARG A 137 2.99 -8.21 -24.45
N ARG A 138 3.35 -7.02 -23.98
CA ARG A 138 4.05 -6.82 -22.70
C ARG A 138 3.08 -6.32 -21.64
N LEU A 139 3.38 -6.62 -20.38
CA LEU A 139 2.60 -6.20 -19.22
C LEU A 139 3.35 -5.12 -18.45
N GLY A 140 2.80 -3.92 -18.42
CA GLY A 140 3.30 -2.86 -17.54
C GLY A 140 2.80 -3.07 -16.11
N ALA A 141 3.70 -2.99 -15.13
CA ALA A 141 3.32 -3.02 -13.71
C ALA A 141 4.22 -2.08 -12.89
N VAL A 142 3.61 -1.32 -11.99
CA VAL A 142 4.33 -0.37 -11.13
C VAL A 142 5.19 -1.12 -10.12
N SER A 143 6.47 -0.80 -10.09
CA SER A 143 7.45 -1.44 -9.20
C SER A 143 7.11 -1.24 -7.73
N GLY A 144 7.38 -2.25 -6.90
CA GLY A 144 7.07 -2.21 -5.47
C GLY A 144 5.58 -2.34 -5.12
N THR A 145 4.71 -2.61 -6.10
CA THR A 145 3.28 -2.84 -5.85
C THR A 145 2.91 -4.33 -5.88
N LEU A 146 1.75 -4.67 -5.30
CA LEU A 146 1.18 -6.02 -5.39
C LEU A 146 0.99 -6.47 -6.84
N ALA A 147 0.59 -5.57 -7.75
CA ALA A 147 0.42 -5.90 -9.16
C ALA A 147 1.73 -6.40 -9.80
N SER A 148 2.86 -5.73 -9.51
CA SER A 148 4.17 -6.15 -10.00
C SER A 148 4.61 -7.48 -9.37
N ALA A 149 4.39 -7.67 -8.06
CA ALA A 149 4.69 -8.94 -7.40
C ALA A 149 3.89 -10.12 -8.01
N VAL A 150 2.59 -9.92 -8.26
CA VAL A 150 1.73 -10.92 -8.90
C VAL A 150 2.20 -11.21 -10.33
N ALA A 151 2.51 -10.18 -11.12
CA ALA A 151 3.00 -10.34 -12.49
C ALA A 151 4.32 -11.13 -12.56
N LEU A 152 5.28 -10.81 -11.68
CA LEU A 152 6.59 -11.47 -11.61
C LEU A 152 6.54 -12.89 -11.02
N GLY A 153 5.54 -13.19 -10.20
CA GLY A 153 5.30 -14.50 -9.59
C GLY A 153 4.39 -15.42 -10.40
N TRP A 154 3.66 -14.88 -11.38
CA TRP A 154 2.64 -15.63 -12.13
C TRP A 154 3.23 -16.89 -12.78
N ARG A 155 2.59 -18.05 -12.50
CA ARG A 155 3.04 -19.39 -12.92
C ARG A 155 4.56 -19.59 -12.78
N GLN A 156 5.08 -19.36 -11.57
CA GLN A 156 6.50 -19.51 -11.25
C GLN A 156 7.42 -18.59 -12.08
N GLY A 157 6.90 -17.41 -12.48
CA GLY A 157 7.65 -16.40 -13.20
C GLY A 157 7.59 -16.51 -14.73
N ALA A 158 6.62 -17.22 -15.29
CA ALA A 158 6.45 -17.37 -16.74
C ALA A 158 6.27 -16.03 -17.48
N LEU A 159 5.78 -14.98 -16.81
CA LEU A 159 5.65 -13.64 -17.40
C LEU A 159 6.87 -12.75 -17.25
N ARG A 160 7.90 -13.13 -16.46
CA ARG A 160 9.06 -12.27 -16.19
C ARG A 160 9.69 -11.64 -17.44
N PRO A 161 9.87 -12.35 -18.57
CA PRO A 161 10.44 -11.76 -19.78
C PRO A 161 9.54 -10.71 -20.46
N LYS A 162 8.24 -10.68 -20.12
CA LYS A 162 7.22 -9.81 -20.70
C LYS A 162 6.77 -8.68 -19.78
N VAL A 163 7.27 -8.63 -18.54
CA VAL A 163 6.95 -7.56 -17.58
C VAL A 163 7.85 -6.36 -17.84
N VAL A 164 7.23 -5.19 -17.97
CA VAL A 164 7.90 -3.88 -17.99
C VAL A 164 7.65 -3.24 -16.63
N SER A 165 8.72 -2.94 -15.91
CA SER A 165 8.66 -2.27 -14.62
C SER A 165 8.43 -0.77 -14.83
N LEU A 166 7.28 -0.28 -14.38
CA LEU A 166 6.95 1.15 -14.38
C LEU A 166 7.34 1.77 -13.03
N THR A 167 7.73 3.03 -13.05
CA THR A 167 7.85 3.85 -11.84
C THR A 167 6.48 4.40 -11.44
N GLN A 168 6.30 4.76 -10.18
CA GLN A 168 5.04 5.37 -9.70
C GLN A 168 4.74 6.75 -10.31
N ARG A 169 5.72 7.39 -10.96
CA ARG A 169 5.54 8.69 -11.63
C ARG A 169 5.13 8.56 -13.09
N GLU A 170 5.25 7.36 -13.67
CA GLU A 170 4.82 7.11 -15.04
C GLU A 170 3.32 6.83 -15.06
N ASP A 171 2.54 7.83 -15.47
CA ASP A 171 1.11 7.68 -15.72
C ASP A 171 0.87 7.22 -17.16
N VAL A 172 1.14 5.94 -17.41
CA VAL A 172 0.90 5.31 -18.72
C VAL A 172 -0.59 5.19 -19.05
N LEU A 173 -1.49 5.38 -18.08
CA LEU A 173 -2.94 5.34 -18.30
C LEU A 173 -3.44 6.64 -18.93
N ALA A 174 -2.79 7.78 -18.66
CA ALA A 174 -3.09 9.04 -19.33
C ALA A 174 -2.82 9.01 -20.84
N GLU A 175 -2.05 8.03 -21.32
CA GLU A 175 -1.70 7.84 -22.73
C GLU A 175 -2.58 6.78 -23.45
N LEU A 176 -3.53 6.14 -22.76
CA LEU A 176 -4.45 5.14 -23.31
C LEU A 176 -5.74 5.75 -23.86
#